data_AF-A0A1N6L8I4-F1
#
_entry.id   AF-A0A1N6L8I4-F1
#
_cell.length_a   1.000
_cell.length_b   1.000
_cell.length_c   1.000
_cell.angle_alpha   90.00
_cell.angle_beta   90.00
_cell.angle_gamma   90.00
#
_symmetry.space_group_name_H-M   'P 1'
#
loop_
_entity.id
_entity.type
_entity.pdbx_description
1 polymer ?
#
loop_
_entity_poly.entity_id
_entity_poly.type
_entity_poly.pdbx_seq_one_letter_code
_entity_poly.pdbx_strand_id
1 'polypeptide(L)'
;MVWGISPDRLESKLTTNVAFGNLSTPRTIGGQVFRACAVGYGGVQRRGETLMVVGRGTNWQLMAKELVKGTAELICLHGLNRLTDDAYQQVITAADGVDFEPWMLQTGGELWRLFLAVLPSGRPVAEMLMHMARMPARSLETLMLAIIEQPPRAREILAGLGESEV
;
A
#
# COMPACT_ATOMS: atom_id res chain seq x y z
N MET A 1 -2.16 13.94 -12.01
CA MET A 1 -2.69 12.60 -11.69
C MET A 1 -1.56 11.80 -11.05
N VAL A 2 -1.78 11.23 -9.86
CA VAL A 2 -0.76 10.45 -9.13
C VAL A 2 -1.05 8.97 -9.41
N TRP A 3 -0.22 8.32 -10.24
CA TRP A 3 -0.39 6.91 -10.65
C TRP A 3 -1.82 6.56 -11.11
N GLY A 4 -2.44 7.39 -11.95
CA GLY A 4 -3.82 7.14 -12.40
C GLY A 4 -4.91 7.69 -11.48
N ILE A 5 -4.57 8.14 -10.27
CA ILE A 5 -5.54 8.70 -9.29
C ILE A 5 -5.66 10.22 -9.44
N SER A 6 -6.91 10.72 -9.49
CA SER A 6 -7.20 12.16 -9.50
C SER A 6 -6.72 12.82 -8.20
N PRO A 7 -6.08 14.00 -8.25
CA PRO A 7 -5.76 14.78 -7.05
C PRO A 7 -6.98 15.03 -6.14
N ASP A 8 -8.19 15.10 -6.70
CA ASP A 8 -9.42 15.32 -5.93
C ASP A 8 -9.76 14.13 -5.02
N ARG A 9 -9.09 12.98 -5.19
CA ARG A 9 -9.23 11.80 -4.32
C ARG A 9 -8.17 11.77 -3.20
N LEU A 10 -7.33 12.80 -3.09
CA LEU A 10 -6.28 12.90 -2.08
C LEU A 10 -6.66 13.95 -1.02
N GLU A 11 -6.84 13.49 0.22
CA GLU A 11 -7.06 14.34 1.39
C GLU A 11 -5.76 14.40 2.21
N SER A 12 -5.13 15.58 2.29
CA SER A 12 -3.87 15.77 3.00
C SER A 12 -4.02 16.76 4.15
N LYS A 13 -3.49 16.43 5.33
CA LYS A 13 -3.50 17.36 6.47
C LYS A 13 -2.21 17.27 7.30
N LEU A 14 -1.53 18.40 7.44
CA LEU A 14 -0.46 18.56 8.44
C LEU A 14 -1.10 18.73 9.81
N THR A 15 -0.81 17.82 10.74
CA THR A 15 -1.42 17.82 12.07
C THR A 15 -0.63 16.97 13.05
N THR A 16 -0.69 17.34 14.33
CA THR A 16 -0.23 16.49 15.45
C THR A 16 -1.26 15.44 15.85
N ASN A 17 -2.52 15.57 15.40
CA ASN A 17 -3.56 14.57 15.59
C ASN A 17 -3.67 13.68 14.34
N VAL A 18 -2.75 12.72 14.25
CA VAL A 18 -2.58 11.91 13.03
C VAL A 18 -3.62 10.80 12.88
N ALA A 19 -4.21 10.31 13.97
CA ALA A 19 -5.18 9.22 13.94
C ALA A 19 -6.49 9.61 13.22
N PHE A 20 -7.07 8.67 12.46
CA PHE A 20 -8.40 8.80 11.86
C PHE A 20 -9.16 7.48 11.76
N GLY A 21 -10.49 7.53 11.84
CA GLY A 21 -11.36 6.34 11.78
C GLY A 21 -11.37 5.50 13.06
N ASN A 22 -12.00 4.33 12.98
CA ASN A 22 -11.95 3.31 14.04
C ASN A 22 -10.70 2.45 13.84
N LEU A 23 -9.56 2.93 14.35
CA LEU A 23 -8.33 2.15 14.34
C LEU A 23 -8.54 0.85 15.11
N SER A 24 -8.23 -0.29 14.49
CA SER A 24 -8.14 -1.57 15.17
C SER A 24 -7.28 -1.40 16.43
N THR A 25 -7.85 -1.74 17.58
CA THR A 25 -7.13 -1.57 18.84
C THR A 25 -6.00 -2.60 18.86
N PRO A 26 -4.72 -2.20 18.93
CA PRO A 26 -3.62 -3.14 18.88
C PRO A 26 -3.77 -4.16 20.00
N ARG A 27 -3.59 -5.45 19.66
CA ARG A 27 -3.78 -6.55 20.62
C ARG A 27 -2.58 -6.68 21.56
N THR A 28 -1.43 -6.13 21.16
CA THR A 28 -0.18 -6.18 21.92
C THR A 28 0.11 -4.87 22.63
N ILE A 29 0.82 -4.94 23.76
CA ILE A 29 1.32 -3.77 24.49
C ILE A 29 2.25 -2.94 23.58
N GLY A 30 3.07 -3.60 22.77
CA GLY A 30 3.95 -2.95 21.79
C GLY A 30 3.18 -2.14 20.74
N GLY A 31 2.10 -2.71 20.20
CA GLY A 31 1.23 -2.00 19.25
C GLY A 31 0.50 -0.81 19.87
N GLN A 32 0.12 -0.89 21.15
CA GLN A 32 -0.49 0.24 21.87
C GLN A 32 0.49 1.40 22.07
N VAL A 33 1.74 1.11 22.44
CA VAL A 33 2.81 2.12 22.54
C VAL A 33 3.13 2.71 21.17
N PHE A 34 3.22 1.87 20.12
CA PHE A 34 3.48 2.34 18.77
C PHE A 34 2.37 3.29 18.27
N ARG A 35 1.11 2.95 18.52
CA ARG A 35 -0.04 3.83 18.24
C ARG A 35 0.07 5.18 18.96
N ALA A 36 0.52 5.19 20.22
CA ALA A 36 0.71 6.43 20.99
C ALA A 36 1.85 7.30 20.46
N CYS A 37 2.83 6.70 19.78
CA CYS A 37 3.99 7.38 19.19
C CYS A 37 3.84 7.65 17.68
N ALA A 38 2.68 7.35 17.08
CA ALA A 38 2.46 7.55 15.65
C ALA A 38 2.57 9.05 15.29
N VAL A 39 3.47 9.37 14.36
CA VAL A 39 3.72 10.74 13.86
C VAL A 39 3.19 10.97 12.44
N GLY A 40 2.60 9.94 11.85
CA GLY A 40 1.89 9.96 10.58
C GLY A 40 0.87 8.82 10.53
N TYR A 41 -0.19 8.99 9.75
CA TYR A 41 -1.17 7.95 9.47
C TYR A 41 -1.75 8.16 8.06
N GLY A 42 -1.80 7.08 7.28
CA GLY A 42 -2.24 7.08 5.89
C GLY A 42 -2.98 5.81 5.52
N GLY A 43 -3.99 5.96 4.68
CA GLY A 43 -4.76 4.83 4.15
C GLY A 43 -5.97 5.26 3.33
N VAL A 44 -6.83 4.30 2.98
CA VAL A 44 -8.03 4.56 2.19
C VAL A 44 -9.26 4.67 3.09
N GLN A 45 -10.07 5.72 2.90
CA GLN A 45 -11.35 5.90 3.59
C GLN A 45 -12.50 6.04 2.60
N ARG A 46 -13.62 5.39 2.91
CA ARG A 46 -14.89 5.63 2.21
C ARG A 46 -15.50 6.96 2.66
N ARG A 47 -15.84 7.82 1.71
CA ARG A 47 -16.58 9.08 1.86
C ARG A 47 -17.81 9.03 0.96
N GLY A 48 -18.95 8.65 1.55
CA GLY A 48 -20.15 8.33 0.77
C GLY A 48 -19.88 7.15 -0.18
N GLU A 49 -20.04 7.37 -1.47
CA GLU A 49 -19.80 6.35 -2.52
C GLU A 49 -18.35 6.32 -3.04
N THR A 50 -17.47 7.20 -2.57
CA THR A 50 -16.11 7.34 -3.11
C THR A 50 -15.07 6.87 -2.11
N LEU A 51 -14.07 6.11 -2.57
CA LEU A 51 -12.85 5.83 -1.81
C LEU A 51 -11.85 6.97 -2.00
N MET A 52 -11.38 7.50 -0.87
CA MET A 52 -10.46 8.63 -0.77
C MET A 52 -9.16 8.18 -0.11
N VAL A 53 -8.03 8.65 -0.62
CA VAL A 53 -6.73 8.48 0.03
C VAL A 53 -6.58 9.59 1.06
N VAL A 54 -6.37 9.23 2.32
CA VAL A 54 -6.18 10.20 3.40
C VAL A 54 -4.75 10.06 3.92
N GLY A 55 -4.00 11.15 3.96
CA GLY A 55 -2.66 11.22 4.52
C GLY A 55 -2.54 12.32 5.56
N ARG A 56 -2.16 11.95 6.79
CA ARG A 56 -1.89 12.88 7.89
C ARG A 56 -0.47 12.71 8.39
N GLY A 57 0.18 13.81 8.74
CA GLY A 57 1.53 13.78 9.29
C GLY A 57 1.87 15.04 10.07
N THR A 58 2.78 14.91 11.03
CA THR A 58 3.30 16.05 11.80
C THR A 58 4.19 16.97 10.95
N ASN A 59 4.71 16.46 9.84
CA ASN A 59 5.47 17.21 8.85
C ASN A 59 5.15 16.73 7.43
N TRP A 60 5.64 17.49 6.43
CA TRP A 60 5.35 17.24 5.02
C TRP A 60 5.90 15.90 4.52
N GLN A 61 7.05 15.45 5.01
CA GLN A 61 7.69 14.20 4.57
C GLN A 61 6.86 12.99 4.99
N LEU A 62 6.40 13.00 6.24
CA LEU A 62 5.52 11.97 6.78
C LEU A 62 4.18 11.98 6.04
N MET A 63 3.55 13.14 5.88
CA MET A 63 2.30 13.26 5.14
C MET A 63 2.45 12.74 3.69
N ALA A 64 3.53 13.07 3.00
CA ALA A 64 3.79 12.59 1.64
C ALA A 64 3.97 11.06 1.59
N LYS A 65 4.71 10.48 2.55
CA LYS A 65 4.84 9.02 2.69
C LYS A 65 3.48 8.35 2.88
N GLU A 66 2.64 8.91 3.74
CA GLU A 66 1.30 8.38 4.02
C GLU A 66 0.37 8.47 2.81
N LEU A 67 0.46 9.55 2.01
CA LEU A 67 -0.28 9.66 0.75
C LEU A 67 0.19 8.64 -0.29
N VAL A 68 1.49 8.39 -0.40
CA VAL A 68 2.05 7.34 -1.27
C VAL A 68 1.53 5.96 -0.86
N LYS A 69 1.61 5.62 0.43
CA LYS A 69 1.07 4.38 0.99
C LYS A 69 -0.41 4.22 0.64
N GLY A 70 -1.23 5.20 0.99
CA GLY A 70 -2.67 5.12 0.75
C GLY A 70 -3.04 5.11 -0.75
N THR A 71 -2.23 5.72 -1.63
CA THR A 71 -2.43 5.62 -3.09
C THR A 71 -2.15 4.20 -3.58
N ALA A 72 -1.06 3.58 -3.13
CA ALA A 72 -0.75 2.19 -3.48
C ALA A 72 -1.83 1.23 -2.97
N GLU A 73 -2.30 1.45 -1.73
CA GLU A 73 -3.42 0.71 -1.14
C GLU A 73 -4.69 0.83 -1.99
N LEU A 74 -5.10 2.05 -2.37
CA LEU A 74 -6.29 2.25 -3.21
C LEU A 74 -6.20 1.50 -4.55
N ILE A 75 -5.02 1.51 -5.17
CA ILE A 75 -4.78 0.79 -6.42
C ILE A 75 -4.89 -0.73 -6.20
N CYS A 76 -4.29 -1.26 -5.15
CA CYS A 76 -4.39 -2.68 -4.79
C CYS A 76 -5.85 -3.08 -4.54
N LEU A 77 -6.62 -2.25 -3.81
CA LEU A 77 -8.04 -2.49 -3.58
C LEU A 77 -8.85 -2.50 -4.87
N HIS A 78 -8.49 -1.66 -5.83
CA HIS A 78 -9.10 -1.72 -7.16
C HIS A 78 -8.76 -3.01 -7.91
N GLY A 79 -7.52 -3.50 -7.81
CA GLY A 79 -7.13 -4.80 -8.37
C GLY A 79 -7.85 -5.99 -7.72
N LEU A 80 -8.27 -5.83 -6.46
CA LEU A 80 -9.00 -6.83 -5.68
C LEU A 80 -10.54 -6.69 -5.79
N ASN A 81 -11.05 -5.87 -6.72
CA ASN A 81 -12.49 -5.60 -6.86
C ASN A 81 -13.36 -6.82 -7.22
N ARG A 82 -12.76 -7.98 -7.54
CA ARG A 82 -13.45 -9.25 -7.80
C ARG A 82 -13.53 -10.17 -6.57
N LEU A 83 -12.90 -9.80 -5.46
CA LEU A 83 -13.04 -10.56 -4.22
C LEU A 83 -14.48 -10.48 -3.71
N THR A 84 -14.92 -11.54 -3.03
CA THR A 84 -16.14 -11.49 -2.23
C THR A 84 -15.96 -10.52 -1.06
N ASP A 85 -17.05 -9.91 -0.59
CA ASP A 85 -17.01 -8.97 0.55
C ASP A 85 -16.30 -9.57 1.76
N ASP A 86 -16.55 -10.85 2.06
CA ASP A 86 -15.90 -11.56 3.16
C ASP A 86 -14.38 -11.69 2.98
N ALA A 87 -13.92 -12.09 1.78
CA ALA A 87 -12.50 -12.19 1.49
C ALA A 87 -11.82 -10.82 1.51
N TYR A 88 -12.51 -9.79 1.01
CA TYR A 88 -12.05 -8.41 1.03
C TYR A 88 -11.85 -7.92 2.47
N GLN A 89 -12.82 -8.15 3.37
CA GLN A 89 -12.70 -7.77 4.79
C GLN A 89 -11.56 -8.50 5.50
N GLN A 90 -11.34 -9.78 5.20
CA GLN A 90 -10.22 -10.53 5.76
C GLN A 90 -8.87 -9.97 5.34
N VAL A 91 -8.71 -9.63 4.05
CA VAL A 91 -7.48 -9.04 3.52
C VAL A 91 -7.20 -7.68 4.16
N ILE A 92 -8.21 -6.80 4.23
CA ILE A 92 -8.07 -5.49 4.89
C ILE A 92 -7.69 -5.64 6.35
N THR A 93 -8.38 -6.50 7.09
CA THR A 93 -8.10 -6.71 8.52
C THR A 93 -6.68 -7.23 8.77
N ALA A 94 -6.16 -8.08 7.88
CA ALA A 94 -4.79 -8.58 7.97
C ALA A 94 -3.74 -7.52 7.58
N ALA A 95 -4.02 -6.70 6.57
CA ALA A 95 -3.13 -5.65 6.08
C ALA A 95 -2.99 -4.46 7.04
N ASP A 96 -4.07 -4.10 7.75
CA ASP A 96 -4.11 -2.98 8.72
C ASP A 96 -3.66 -3.38 10.14
N GLY A 97 -2.99 -4.52 10.29
CA GLY A 97 -2.42 -4.95 11.56
C GLY A 97 -1.27 -4.04 12.00
N VAL A 98 -1.56 -3.07 12.88
CA VAL A 98 -0.57 -2.15 13.50
C VAL A 98 0.62 -2.89 14.13
N ASP A 99 0.41 -4.13 14.58
CA ASP A 99 1.46 -4.97 15.17
C ASP A 99 2.62 -5.26 14.20
N PHE A 100 2.41 -5.17 12.88
CA PHE A 100 3.44 -5.38 11.85
C PHE A 100 4.06 -4.06 11.34
N GLU A 101 3.45 -2.91 11.62
CA GLU A 101 3.88 -1.60 11.12
C GLU A 101 5.34 -1.23 11.46
N PRO A 102 5.89 -1.51 12.67
CA PRO A 102 7.27 -1.13 12.99
C PRO A 102 8.32 -1.75 12.05
N TRP A 103 8.13 -3.02 11.67
CA TRP A 103 9.02 -3.71 10.74
C TRP A 103 8.83 -3.23 9.30
N MET A 104 7.58 -3.02 8.89
CA MET A 104 7.25 -2.51 7.54
C MET A 104 7.69 -1.05 7.33
N LEU A 105 7.72 -0.23 8.39
CA LEU A 105 8.12 1.17 8.30
C LEU A 105 9.59 1.36 7.92
N GLN A 106 10.46 0.43 8.33
CA GLN A 106 11.89 0.49 8.07
C GLN A 106 12.24 0.03 6.65
N THR A 107 11.54 -1.00 6.15
CA THR A 107 11.85 -1.63 4.86
C THR A 107 11.03 -1.11 3.69
N GLY A 108 9.86 -0.53 3.94
CA GLY A 108 8.91 -0.15 2.89
C GLY A 108 9.44 0.87 1.88
N GLY A 109 10.22 1.86 2.32
CA GLY A 109 10.78 2.88 1.43
C GLY A 109 11.84 2.32 0.47
N GLU A 110 12.72 1.46 0.97
CA GLU A 110 13.76 0.83 0.17
C GLU A 110 13.18 -0.21 -0.79
N LEU A 111 12.24 -1.03 -0.31
CA LEU A 111 11.51 -1.98 -1.14
C LEU A 111 10.76 -1.27 -2.27
N TRP A 112 10.13 -0.14 -1.99
CA TRP A 112 9.48 0.69 -3.00
C TRP A 112 10.48 1.21 -4.04
N ARG A 113 11.65 1.70 -3.60
CA ARG A 113 12.71 2.16 -4.50
C ARG A 113 13.22 1.03 -5.40
N LEU A 114 13.47 -0.15 -4.84
CA LEU A 114 13.93 -1.33 -5.59
C LEU A 114 12.87 -1.78 -6.59
N PHE A 115 11.60 -1.84 -6.19
CA PHE A 115 10.48 -2.13 -7.08
C PHE A 115 10.44 -1.18 -8.27
N LEU A 116 10.46 0.13 -8.03
CA LEU A 116 10.46 1.13 -9.11
C LEU A 116 11.67 0.99 -10.05
N ALA A 117 12.82 0.58 -9.53
CA ALA A 117 14.03 0.39 -10.34
C ALA A 117 13.94 -0.80 -11.31
N VAL A 118 13.11 -1.80 -11.00
CA VAL A 118 12.92 -3.01 -11.83
C VAL A 118 11.64 -3.01 -12.64
N LEU A 119 10.84 -1.95 -12.57
CA LEU A 119 9.64 -1.82 -13.37
C LEU A 119 9.95 -1.88 -14.88
N PRO A 120 9.15 -2.61 -15.67
CA PRO A 120 9.27 -2.58 -17.13
C PRO A 120 8.99 -1.18 -17.67
N SER A 121 9.85 -0.71 -18.58
CA SER A 121 9.66 0.59 -19.24
C SER A 121 8.31 0.65 -19.95
N GLY A 122 7.60 1.77 -19.78
CA GLY A 122 6.32 2.00 -20.45
C GLY A 122 5.09 1.39 -19.77
N ARG A 123 5.26 0.57 -18.72
CA ARG A 123 4.12 0.03 -17.95
C ARG A 123 3.75 0.94 -16.77
N PRO A 124 2.47 1.32 -16.60
CA PRO A 124 2.04 2.13 -15.47
C PRO A 124 2.23 1.40 -14.12
N VAL A 125 2.76 2.11 -13.12
CA VAL A 125 2.89 1.59 -11.73
C VAL A 125 1.57 1.02 -11.21
N ALA A 126 0.46 1.72 -11.50
CA ALA A 126 -0.85 1.30 -11.03
C ALA A 126 -1.28 -0.06 -11.59
N GLU A 127 -1.03 -0.28 -12.88
CA GLU A 127 -1.30 -1.57 -13.53
C GLU A 127 -0.49 -2.70 -12.86
N MET A 128 0.79 -2.44 -12.59
CA MET A 128 1.67 -3.42 -11.94
C MET A 128 1.21 -3.77 -10.54
N LEU A 129 0.84 -2.77 -9.74
CA LEU A 129 0.28 -3.00 -8.41
C LEU A 129 -1.05 -3.79 -8.47
N MET A 130 -1.92 -3.52 -9.43
CA MET A 130 -3.17 -4.28 -9.61
C MET A 130 -2.92 -5.75 -9.98
N HIS A 131 -1.91 -6.04 -10.81
CA HIS A 131 -1.52 -7.42 -11.09
C HIS A 131 -0.90 -8.10 -9.86
N MET A 132 0.02 -7.42 -9.18
CA MET A 132 0.67 -7.93 -7.97
C MET A 132 -0.33 -8.24 -6.86
N ALA A 133 -1.33 -7.37 -6.65
CA ALA A 133 -2.38 -7.57 -5.64
C ALA A 133 -3.16 -8.86 -5.85
N ARG A 134 -3.28 -9.33 -7.10
CA ARG A 134 -4.02 -10.56 -7.46
C ARG A 134 -3.14 -11.82 -7.44
N MET A 135 -1.83 -11.69 -7.22
CA MET A 135 -0.94 -12.83 -7.25
C MET A 135 -1.21 -13.78 -6.08
N PRO A 136 -1.10 -15.11 -6.30
CA PRO A 136 -1.05 -16.05 -5.19
C PRO A 136 0.08 -15.69 -4.22
N ALA A 137 -0.14 -15.90 -2.92
CA ALA A 137 0.80 -15.47 -1.87
C ALA A 137 2.25 -15.91 -2.11
N ARG A 138 2.49 -17.17 -2.51
CA ARG A 138 3.84 -17.68 -2.82
C ARG A 138 4.47 -17.00 -4.04
N SER A 139 3.66 -16.71 -5.07
CA SER A 139 4.14 -16.02 -6.26
C SER A 139 4.50 -14.57 -5.93
N LEU A 140 3.69 -13.90 -5.11
CA LEU A 140 3.97 -12.55 -4.62
C LEU A 140 5.26 -12.55 -3.79
N GLU A 141 5.39 -13.45 -2.81
CA GLU A 141 6.61 -13.60 -2.01
C GLU A 141 7.86 -13.82 -2.89
N THR A 142 7.77 -14.72 -3.88
CA THR A 142 8.86 -14.98 -4.84
C THR A 142 9.25 -13.72 -5.60
N LEU A 143 8.28 -12.93 -6.06
CA LEU A 143 8.53 -11.66 -6.73
C LEU A 143 9.17 -10.64 -5.77
N MET A 144 8.68 -10.53 -4.54
CA MET A 144 9.24 -9.62 -3.54
C MET A 144 10.70 -9.94 -3.23
N LEU A 145 11.04 -11.23 -3.05
CA LEU A 145 12.41 -11.68 -2.88
C LEU A 145 13.25 -11.42 -4.14
N ALA A 146 12.71 -11.64 -5.34
CA ALA A 146 13.41 -11.32 -6.58
C ALA A 146 13.69 -9.82 -6.72
N ILE A 147 12.77 -8.94 -6.32
CA ILE A 147 12.99 -7.48 -6.32
C ILE A 147 14.17 -7.11 -5.42
N ILE A 148 14.28 -7.75 -4.26
CA ILE A 148 15.33 -7.49 -3.27
C ILE A 148 16.68 -8.06 -3.72
N GLU A 149 16.69 -9.30 -4.18
CA GLU A 149 17.92 -10.10 -4.32
C GLU A 149 18.35 -10.33 -5.78
N GLN A 150 17.41 -10.32 -6.73
CA GLN A 150 17.64 -10.74 -8.12
C GLN A 150 16.96 -9.79 -9.14
N PRO A 151 17.41 -8.51 -9.24
CA PRO A 151 16.74 -7.51 -10.10
C PRO A 151 16.50 -7.92 -11.56
N PRO A 152 17.41 -8.63 -12.25
CA PRO A 152 17.14 -9.11 -13.62
C PRO A 152 15.95 -10.07 -13.68
N ARG A 153 15.87 -11.03 -12.75
CA ARG A 153 14.75 -11.96 -12.65
C ARG A 153 13.44 -11.26 -12.29
N ALA A 154 13.49 -10.25 -11.41
CA ALA A 154 12.31 -9.45 -11.09
C ALA A 154 11.75 -8.75 -12.33
N ARG A 155 12.62 -8.20 -13.19
CA ARG A 155 12.20 -7.58 -14.46
C ARG A 155 11.49 -8.57 -15.38
N GLU A 156 12.00 -9.80 -15.49
CA GLU A 156 11.39 -10.86 -16.31
C GLU A 156 9.98 -11.23 -15.79
N ILE A 157 9.85 -11.43 -14.48
CA ILE A 157 8.55 -11.74 -13.85
C ILE A 157 7.57 -10.58 -14.08
N LEU A 158 7.99 -9.34 -13.83
CA LEU A 158 7.15 -8.15 -14.00
C LEU A 158 6.76 -7.91 -15.45
N ALA A 159 7.63 -8.20 -16.41
CA ALA A 159 7.34 -8.07 -17.83
C ALA A 159 6.17 -8.99 -18.23
N GLY A 160 6.17 -10.24 -17.75
CA GLY A 160 5.11 -11.22 -18.06
C GLY A 160 3.80 -11.03 -17.30
N LEU A 161 3.71 -10.11 -16.32
CA LEU A 161 2.45 -9.89 -15.60
C LEU A 161 1.36 -9.37 -16.54
N GLY A 162 0.19 -10.01 -16.57
CA GLY A 162 -0.95 -9.57 -17.39
C GLY A 162 -0.92 -10.04 -18.85
N GLU A 163 0.11 -10.74 -19.30
CA GLU A 163 0.17 -11.29 -20.67
C GLU A 163 -0.69 -12.57 -20.83
N SER A 164 -1.15 -13.18 -19.72
CA SER A 164 -1.94 -14.42 -19.72
C SER A 164 -3.46 -14.22 -19.55
N GLU A 165 -3.97 -12.99 -19.64
CA GLU A 165 -5.41 -12.66 -19.52
C GLU A 165 -6.08 -12.30 -20.88
N VAL A 166 -5.64 -12.91 -22.00
CA VAL A 166 -6.33 -12.84 -23.31
C VAL A 166 -6.95 -14.18 -23.67
#